data_AF-A0A5N7AEN9-F1
#
_entry.id   AF-A0A5N7AEN9-F1
#
_cell.length_a   1.000
_cell.length_b   1.000
_cell.length_c   1.000
_cell.angle_alpha   90.00
_cell.angle_beta   90.00
_cell.angle_gamma   90.00
#
_symmetry.space_group_name_H-M   'P 1'
#
loop_
_entity.id
_entity.type
_entity.pdbx_description
1 polymer ?
#
loop_
_entity_poly.entity_id
_entity_poly.type
_entity_poly.pdbx_seq_one_letter_code
_entity_poly.pdbx_strand_id
1 'polypeptide(L)'
;MNILFWFAGNACFFSPANFILARPGPYINAEVSGGGFPGWVQRIEGSVRTTDPSFLNAIENYISTIGGLISKAQITNGGPVILFQPENEYSVCEGAPSDEDLNFCLEKNYMAAIKQQFRDAGVVVPFVNNDAVALGNWAPGTGKGAVDIYGFDNYPFGWGNGCESRELDTDYRPLTQYNFTQHQSMSFGTPFSLIELQGGAPDQWGDTGVDVCAEMVSNIFARVFYKINYGFRITIFNLYMMLGGTNWGNLGYSSGYTSYDVGAPIMEDRQITRVPISTSYKWQVNTSQGNITVPQLGGFLTLHGRDSRFHVTGYDLGVVILVYSTAEIFTWRRHGSKSVLVLYGGEGETYEFAVDSSIGNATIIEGSNVRVGKKGTIFVMQWDVIPFRQVVHFGEHLNVYVLWWNEAYRYWVMDLPASDPLGLDYGYHAGSVLNTNTMKSPRGLLDYDLSSHDSKSDVSWKITGNLGGEQYRDHGRGPLNEGSVFVERQGYHLPGALNSTKAGWQARTPQEGLSAAGVGLFATTFSLDYPQGYDIPTSVVFNLLTQTTSRGLFRSKLFVNGW
;
A
#
# COMPACT_ATOMS: atom_id res chain seq x y z
N MET A 1 7.56 -11.54 9.02
CA MET A 1 6.64 -11.21 7.92
C MET A 1 6.63 -12.40 6.99
N ASN A 2 5.77 -13.36 7.30
CA ASN A 2 5.52 -14.53 6.47
C ASN A 2 4.24 -14.30 5.65
N ILE A 3 3.96 -15.22 4.72
CA ILE A 3 2.73 -15.29 3.94
C ILE A 3 2.17 -16.71 4.12
N LEU A 4 0.84 -16.84 4.18
CA LEU A 4 0.21 -18.14 4.44
C LEU A 4 0.34 -19.07 3.22
N PHE A 5 0.77 -20.31 3.47
CA PHE A 5 0.67 -21.39 2.50
C PHE A 5 -0.52 -22.28 2.83
N TRP A 6 -1.30 -22.67 1.82
CA TRP A 6 -2.38 -23.63 1.99
C TRP A 6 -1.84 -25.07 1.97
N PHE A 7 -1.69 -25.68 3.15
CA PHE A 7 -1.55 -27.12 3.29
C PHE A 7 -2.86 -27.71 3.83
N ALA A 8 -3.34 -28.80 3.22
CA ALA A 8 -4.59 -29.44 3.58
C ALA A 8 -4.44 -30.25 4.90
N GLY A 9 -4.73 -29.61 6.03
CA GLY A 9 -4.73 -30.24 7.35
C GLY A 9 -5.37 -29.35 8.43
N ASN A 10 -6.21 -29.95 9.28
CA ASN A 10 -7.04 -29.23 10.26
C ASN A 10 -6.24 -28.52 11.37
N ALA A 11 -5.92 -27.22 11.21
CA ALA A 11 -5.98 -26.19 12.26
C ALA A 11 -5.50 -24.82 11.73
N CYS A 12 -6.30 -23.77 11.84
CA CYS A 12 -5.85 -22.40 11.57
C CYS A 12 -5.40 -21.72 12.87
N PHE A 13 -4.14 -21.27 12.91
CA PHE A 13 -3.59 -20.40 13.95
C PHE A 13 -3.11 -19.09 13.30
N PHE A 14 -3.35 -17.94 13.95
CA PHE A 14 -2.98 -16.60 13.48
C PHE A 14 -1.75 -16.05 14.26
N SER A 15 -1.05 -15.08 13.68
CA SER A 15 0.06 -14.34 14.33
C SER A 15 -0.43 -13.10 15.10
N PRO A 16 0.29 -12.67 16.15
CA PRO A 16 0.03 -11.42 16.87
C PRO A 16 0.74 -10.18 16.27
N ALA A 17 1.54 -10.33 15.20
CA ALA A 17 2.59 -9.37 14.87
C ALA A 17 2.14 -8.06 14.18
N ASN A 18 0.95 -8.03 13.57
CA ASN A 18 0.41 -6.83 12.90
C ASN A 18 -1.07 -6.66 13.22
N PHE A 19 -1.45 -5.45 13.62
CA PHE A 19 -2.85 -5.06 13.76
C PHE A 19 -3.42 -4.57 12.42
N ILE A 20 -4.73 -4.72 12.24
CA ILE A 20 -5.44 -4.44 10.99
C ILE A 20 -6.45 -3.29 11.17
N LEU A 21 -6.42 -2.34 10.24
CA LEU A 21 -7.54 -1.47 9.89
C LEU A 21 -8.36 -2.18 8.81
N ALA A 22 -9.57 -2.65 9.14
CA ALA A 22 -10.42 -3.36 8.18
C ALA A 22 -11.24 -2.36 7.35
N ARG A 23 -11.15 -2.41 6.02
CA ARG A 23 -11.82 -1.48 5.09
C ARG A 23 -12.72 -2.20 4.07
N PRO A 24 -13.84 -2.82 4.48
CA PRO A 24 -14.71 -3.59 3.58
C PRO A 24 -15.76 -2.73 2.84
N GLY A 25 -15.75 -1.42 2.98
CA GLY A 25 -16.63 -0.55 2.19
C GLY A 25 -18.08 -0.50 2.69
N PRO A 26 -19.11 -0.82 1.87
CA PRO A 26 -19.09 -1.58 0.59
C PRO A 26 -18.52 -0.84 -0.62
N TYR A 27 -17.98 0.35 -0.40
CA TYR A 27 -17.31 1.22 -1.35
C TYR A 27 -15.84 1.42 -0.95
N ILE A 28 -14.82 1.21 -1.80
CA ILE A 28 -13.39 1.29 -1.34
C ILE A 28 -12.31 1.94 -2.24
N ASN A 29 -12.59 2.44 -3.45
CA ASN A 29 -11.53 2.87 -4.40
C ASN A 29 -10.46 1.77 -4.65
N ALA A 30 -9.15 2.02 -4.63
CA ALA A 30 -8.16 0.98 -4.97
C ALA A 30 -8.26 0.38 -6.39
N GLU A 31 -8.76 1.12 -7.39
CA GLU A 31 -8.58 0.81 -8.83
C GLU A 31 -9.04 -0.58 -9.33
N VAL A 32 -10.21 -1.08 -8.90
CA VAL A 32 -10.74 -2.36 -9.43
C VAL A 32 -12.15 -2.32 -10.04
N SER A 33 -12.47 -3.37 -10.80
CA SER A 33 -13.67 -3.53 -11.63
C SER A 33 -14.98 -3.34 -10.87
N GLY A 34 -15.93 -2.65 -11.53
CA GLY A 34 -17.22 -2.25 -10.94
C GLY A 34 -17.10 -1.28 -9.77
N GLY A 35 -15.90 -1.00 -9.29
CA GLY A 35 -15.68 -0.36 -8.02
C GLY A 35 -16.25 -1.13 -6.83
N GLY A 36 -15.90 -2.42 -6.73
CA GLY A 36 -16.25 -3.31 -5.61
C GLY A 36 -17.68 -3.82 -5.66
N PHE A 37 -18.61 -2.93 -6.02
CA PHE A 37 -19.93 -3.27 -6.51
C PHE A 37 -19.82 -4.29 -7.65
N PRO A 38 -20.38 -5.50 -7.47
CA PRO A 38 -20.46 -6.47 -8.55
C PRO A 38 -21.29 -5.95 -9.72
N GLY A 39 -21.06 -6.46 -10.93
CA GLY A 39 -21.77 -6.01 -12.14
C GLY A 39 -23.30 -6.09 -12.08
N TRP A 40 -23.91 -6.84 -11.15
CA TRP A 40 -25.35 -6.82 -10.94
C TRP A 40 -25.88 -5.51 -10.34
N VAL A 41 -25.04 -4.69 -9.71
CA VAL A 41 -25.40 -3.35 -9.19
C VAL A 41 -25.85 -2.41 -10.31
N GLN A 42 -25.42 -2.66 -11.56
CA GLN A 42 -25.93 -1.94 -12.74
C GLN A 42 -27.45 -2.13 -12.97
N ARG A 43 -28.06 -3.16 -12.35
CA ARG A 43 -29.51 -3.43 -12.42
C ARG A 43 -30.32 -2.84 -11.26
N ILE A 44 -29.68 -2.17 -10.31
CA ILE A 44 -30.38 -1.36 -9.31
C ILE A 44 -30.81 -0.07 -10.02
N GLU A 45 -32.11 0.22 -10.04
CA GLU A 45 -32.63 1.44 -10.64
C GLU A 45 -32.21 2.67 -9.81
N GLY A 46 -32.39 2.60 -8.49
CA GLY A 46 -32.03 3.63 -7.52
C GLY A 46 -30.55 3.99 -7.47
N SER A 47 -30.24 5.19 -6.98
CA SER A 47 -28.85 5.67 -6.88
C SER A 47 -28.02 4.83 -5.90
N VAL A 48 -26.73 4.68 -6.21
CA VAL A 48 -25.76 4.04 -5.33
C VAL A 48 -25.10 5.07 -4.40
N ARG A 49 -24.62 4.62 -3.23
CA ARG A 49 -24.03 5.48 -2.17
C ARG A 49 -25.01 6.55 -1.60
N THR A 50 -26.30 6.24 -1.58
CA THR A 50 -27.39 7.09 -1.04
C THR A 50 -28.31 6.29 -0.11
N THR A 51 -29.31 6.94 0.50
CA THR A 51 -30.38 6.28 1.26
C THR A 51 -31.41 5.51 0.43
N ASP A 52 -31.19 5.31 -0.87
CA ASP A 52 -32.13 4.58 -1.72
C ASP A 52 -32.35 3.14 -1.18
N PRO A 53 -33.60 2.74 -0.86
CA PRO A 53 -33.87 1.41 -0.31
C PRO A 53 -33.47 0.25 -1.24
N SER A 54 -33.50 0.45 -2.56
CA SER A 54 -33.09 -0.57 -3.52
C SER A 54 -31.58 -0.82 -3.48
N PHE A 55 -30.79 0.20 -3.13
CA PHE A 55 -29.35 0.06 -2.87
C PHE A 55 -29.06 -0.45 -1.46
N LEU A 56 -29.66 0.15 -0.42
CA LEU A 56 -29.42 -0.22 0.99
C LEU A 56 -29.77 -1.68 1.31
N ASN A 57 -30.83 -2.22 0.71
CA ASN A 57 -31.22 -3.63 0.90
C ASN A 57 -30.29 -4.59 0.12
N ALA A 58 -29.71 -4.14 -1.00
CA ALA A 58 -28.84 -4.98 -1.83
C ALA A 58 -27.44 -5.21 -1.22
N ILE A 59 -26.96 -4.25 -0.42
CA ILE A 59 -25.68 -4.34 0.31
C ILE A 59 -25.79 -5.07 1.66
N GLU A 60 -27.00 -5.23 2.22
CA GLU A 60 -27.24 -5.80 3.55
C GLU A 60 -26.64 -7.22 3.71
N ASN A 61 -26.84 -8.09 2.72
CA ASN A 61 -26.28 -9.45 2.72
C ASN A 61 -24.74 -9.46 2.67
N TYR A 62 -24.13 -8.48 1.99
CA TYR A 62 -22.68 -8.34 1.97
C TYR A 62 -22.17 -7.82 3.33
N ILE A 63 -22.74 -6.73 3.84
CA ILE A 63 -22.35 -6.10 5.11
C ILE A 63 -22.48 -7.07 6.29
N SER A 64 -23.61 -7.76 6.41
CA SER A 64 -23.83 -8.76 7.47
C SER A 64 -22.85 -9.92 7.39
N THR A 65 -22.52 -10.39 6.19
CA THR A 65 -21.55 -11.47 5.97
C THR A 65 -20.12 -11.02 6.30
N ILE A 66 -19.62 -9.95 5.68
CA ILE A 66 -18.23 -9.51 5.86
C ILE A 66 -18.01 -8.90 7.26
N GLY A 67 -18.99 -8.15 7.78
CA GLY A 67 -19.00 -7.65 9.16
C GLY A 67 -19.01 -8.80 10.18
N GLY A 68 -19.80 -9.85 9.94
CA GLY A 68 -19.84 -11.05 10.79
C GLY A 68 -18.60 -11.95 10.68
N LEU A 69 -17.74 -11.75 9.68
CA LEU A 69 -16.40 -12.35 9.59
C LEU A 69 -15.37 -11.46 10.32
N ILE A 70 -15.31 -10.17 9.99
CA ILE A 70 -14.41 -9.18 10.61
C ILE A 70 -14.66 -9.09 12.12
N SER A 71 -15.92 -9.19 12.57
CA SER A 71 -16.29 -9.17 13.99
C SER A 71 -15.53 -10.23 14.80
N LYS A 72 -15.36 -11.43 14.25
CA LYS A 72 -14.61 -12.55 14.88
C LYS A 72 -13.11 -12.30 14.90
N ALA A 73 -12.59 -11.48 13.98
CA ALA A 73 -11.18 -11.11 13.87
C ALA A 73 -10.79 -9.85 14.67
N GLN A 74 -11.70 -9.28 15.47
CA GLN A 74 -11.41 -8.10 16.32
C GLN A 74 -10.48 -8.44 17.48
N ILE A 75 -9.70 -7.45 17.92
CA ILE A 75 -8.84 -7.53 19.12
C ILE A 75 -9.63 -7.84 20.40
N THR A 76 -10.89 -7.42 20.47
CA THR A 76 -11.83 -7.78 21.55
C THR A 76 -12.15 -9.28 21.61
N ASN A 77 -11.94 -10.00 20.51
CA ASN A 77 -12.07 -11.46 20.37
C ASN A 77 -10.71 -12.16 20.21
N GLY A 78 -9.59 -11.45 20.45
CA GLY A 78 -8.23 -11.98 20.32
C GLY A 78 -7.64 -11.99 18.90
N GLY A 79 -8.33 -11.38 17.92
CA GLY A 79 -7.83 -11.24 16.55
C GLY A 79 -7.08 -9.93 16.28
N PRO A 80 -6.60 -9.70 15.05
CA PRO A 80 -5.75 -8.55 14.71
C PRO A 80 -6.49 -7.23 14.44
N VAL A 81 -7.81 -7.21 14.22
CA VAL A 81 -8.52 -5.99 13.79
C VAL A 81 -8.71 -5.02 14.98
N ILE A 82 -8.17 -3.81 14.86
CA ILE A 82 -8.20 -2.76 15.90
C ILE A 82 -9.03 -1.53 15.52
N LEU A 83 -9.24 -1.31 14.22
CA LEU A 83 -9.97 -0.18 13.65
C LEU A 83 -10.76 -0.67 12.43
N PHE A 84 -11.81 0.06 12.08
CA PHE A 84 -12.69 -0.28 10.97
C PHE A 84 -13.08 0.95 10.16
N GLN A 85 -13.03 0.89 8.83
CA GLN A 85 -13.49 1.93 7.92
C GLN A 85 -14.83 1.55 7.28
N PRO A 86 -15.94 2.21 7.64
CA PRO A 86 -17.21 2.13 6.92
C PRO A 86 -17.21 3.12 5.74
N GLU A 87 -17.59 2.66 4.54
CA GLU A 87 -17.48 3.44 3.29
C GLU A 87 -16.01 3.85 2.96
N ASN A 88 -15.81 4.67 1.92
CA ASN A 88 -14.49 5.17 1.52
C ASN A 88 -14.58 6.48 0.72
N GLU A 89 -13.84 7.51 1.11
CA GLU A 89 -13.84 8.81 0.42
C GLU A 89 -15.26 9.40 0.22
N TYR A 90 -16.19 9.18 1.16
CA TYR A 90 -17.55 9.70 1.09
C TYR A 90 -17.56 11.21 1.43
N SER A 91 -17.03 12.03 0.51
CA SER A 91 -16.38 13.31 0.82
C SER A 91 -16.83 14.52 -0.01
N VAL A 92 -16.91 14.36 -1.34
CA VAL A 92 -17.13 15.45 -2.31
C VAL A 92 -18.26 15.06 -3.28
N CYS A 93 -18.84 16.05 -3.96
CA CYS A 93 -20.04 15.88 -4.78
C CYS A 93 -19.83 16.42 -6.20
N GLU A 94 -20.28 15.69 -7.22
CA GLU A 94 -20.31 16.21 -8.59
C GLU A 94 -21.24 17.42 -8.69
N GLY A 95 -20.79 18.47 -9.39
CA GLY A 95 -21.56 19.70 -9.56
C GLY A 95 -21.66 20.56 -8.30
N ALA A 96 -20.65 20.53 -7.42
CA ALA A 96 -20.55 21.43 -6.28
C ALA A 96 -20.72 22.91 -6.72
N PRO A 97 -21.55 23.71 -6.02
CA PRO A 97 -21.85 25.08 -6.44
C PRO A 97 -20.73 26.08 -6.11
N SER A 98 -19.78 25.71 -5.24
CA SER A 98 -18.58 26.46 -4.89
C SER A 98 -17.51 25.52 -4.34
N ASP A 99 -16.27 26.01 -4.21
CA ASP A 99 -15.17 25.32 -3.53
C ASP A 99 -15.37 25.23 -2.00
N GLU A 100 -16.34 25.97 -1.45
CA GLU A 100 -16.73 25.91 -0.02
C GLU A 100 -17.84 24.87 0.23
N ASP A 101 -18.66 24.56 -0.80
CA ASP A 101 -19.82 23.67 -0.73
C ASP A 101 -19.56 22.26 -1.30
N LEU A 102 -18.29 21.82 -1.34
CA LEU A 102 -17.87 20.55 -1.97
C LEU A 102 -18.65 19.31 -1.49
N ASN A 103 -19.19 19.34 -0.27
CA ASN A 103 -19.89 18.24 0.39
C ASN A 103 -21.43 18.37 0.41
N PHE A 104 -22.02 19.25 -0.41
CA PHE A 104 -23.47 19.59 -0.35
C PHE A 104 -24.44 18.40 -0.46
N CYS A 105 -24.03 17.29 -1.10
CA CYS A 105 -24.85 16.10 -1.32
C CYS A 105 -24.68 15.00 -0.25
N LEU A 106 -23.82 15.19 0.76
CA LEU A 106 -23.47 14.13 1.71
C LEU A 106 -24.65 13.70 2.62
N GLU A 107 -25.15 12.48 2.42
CA GLU A 107 -26.31 11.98 3.15
C GLU A 107 -25.95 11.45 4.55
N LYS A 108 -26.13 12.29 5.58
CA LYS A 108 -25.98 11.88 7.00
C LYS A 108 -26.79 10.66 7.41
N ASN A 109 -27.92 10.40 6.72
CA ASN A 109 -28.73 9.20 6.92
C ASN A 109 -28.07 7.94 6.31
N TYR A 110 -27.40 8.06 5.17
CA TYR A 110 -26.71 6.96 4.49
C TYR A 110 -25.52 6.45 5.33
N MET A 111 -24.60 7.34 5.71
CA MET A 111 -23.45 6.97 6.55
C MET A 111 -23.88 6.36 7.90
N ALA A 112 -24.98 6.85 8.48
CA ALA A 112 -25.53 6.23 9.68
C ALA A 112 -26.10 4.82 9.44
N ALA A 113 -26.72 4.55 8.28
CA ALA A 113 -27.21 3.22 7.93
C ALA A 113 -26.06 2.22 7.72
N ILE A 114 -25.02 2.58 6.95
CA ILE A 114 -23.83 1.75 6.76
C ILE A 114 -23.16 1.41 8.11
N LYS A 115 -22.93 2.42 8.95
CA LYS A 115 -22.37 2.23 10.29
C LYS A 115 -23.25 1.34 11.17
N GLN A 116 -24.57 1.50 11.11
CA GLN A 116 -25.50 0.69 11.90
C GLN A 116 -25.46 -0.79 11.46
N GLN A 117 -25.53 -1.08 10.17
CA GLN A 117 -25.45 -2.46 9.66
C GLN A 117 -24.13 -3.16 10.09
N PHE A 118 -23.00 -2.44 10.15
CA PHE A 118 -21.75 -3.00 10.68
C PHE A 118 -21.75 -3.17 12.22
N ARG A 119 -22.40 -2.28 12.99
CA ARG A 119 -22.61 -2.49 14.44
C ARG A 119 -23.53 -3.69 14.70
N ASP A 120 -24.58 -3.87 13.90
CA ASP A 120 -25.51 -5.00 13.99
C ASP A 120 -24.82 -6.33 13.59
N ALA A 121 -23.89 -6.29 12.64
CA ALA A 121 -22.98 -7.40 12.31
C ALA A 121 -21.90 -7.67 13.38
N GLY A 122 -21.92 -6.96 14.51
CA GLY A 122 -21.05 -7.20 15.67
C GLY A 122 -19.67 -6.54 15.62
N VAL A 123 -19.46 -5.52 14.78
CA VAL A 123 -18.24 -4.72 14.83
C VAL A 123 -18.32 -3.75 16.01
N VAL A 124 -17.39 -3.85 16.96
CA VAL A 124 -17.30 -3.04 18.20
C VAL A 124 -16.03 -2.19 18.30
N VAL A 125 -15.02 -2.43 17.45
CA VAL A 125 -13.82 -1.57 17.38
C VAL A 125 -14.17 -0.14 16.90
N PRO A 126 -13.34 0.88 17.18
CA PRO A 126 -13.60 2.25 16.73
C PRO A 126 -13.69 2.35 15.20
N PHE A 127 -14.68 3.09 14.73
CA PHE A 127 -14.79 3.49 13.34
C PHE A 127 -13.89 4.68 13.04
N VAL A 128 -13.17 4.62 11.93
CA VAL A 128 -12.39 5.72 11.36
C VAL A 128 -12.83 5.94 9.92
N ASN A 129 -12.97 7.18 9.46
CA ASN A 129 -13.24 7.48 8.05
C ASN A 129 -11.95 7.86 7.32
N ASN A 130 -12.02 7.90 6.00
CA ASN A 130 -11.02 8.54 5.15
C ASN A 130 -11.69 9.62 4.30
N ASP A 131 -11.57 10.87 4.71
CA ASP A 131 -12.01 12.04 3.94
C ASP A 131 -10.99 12.33 2.83
N ALA A 132 -11.40 12.28 1.55
CA ALA A 132 -10.49 12.44 0.39
C ALA A 132 -9.74 13.78 0.35
N VAL A 133 -10.30 14.78 1.03
CA VAL A 133 -9.73 16.11 1.27
C VAL A 133 -10.00 16.42 2.75
N ALA A 134 -9.15 17.21 3.40
CA ALA A 134 -9.26 17.53 4.83
C ALA A 134 -10.41 18.52 5.16
N LEU A 135 -11.66 18.11 4.91
CA LEU A 135 -12.88 18.91 5.07
C LEU A 135 -13.56 18.73 6.44
N GLY A 136 -13.21 17.70 7.19
CA GLY A 136 -13.83 17.39 8.48
C GLY A 136 -15.13 16.61 8.36
N ASN A 137 -15.42 16.01 7.20
CA ASN A 137 -16.61 15.19 7.01
C ASN A 137 -16.57 14.03 8.02
N TRP A 138 -17.73 13.72 8.60
CA TRP A 138 -17.91 12.62 9.56
C TRP A 138 -17.11 12.72 10.87
N ALA A 139 -16.38 13.81 11.13
CA ALA A 139 -15.66 13.97 12.39
C ALA A 139 -16.60 13.91 13.62
N PRO A 140 -16.12 13.44 14.80
CA PRO A 140 -16.89 13.45 16.04
C PRO A 140 -17.51 14.83 16.32
N GLY A 141 -18.82 14.85 16.60
CA GLY A 141 -19.59 16.09 16.79
C GLY A 141 -20.35 16.57 15.54
N THR A 142 -20.02 16.10 14.33
CA THR A 142 -20.78 16.43 13.10
C THR A 142 -22.21 15.87 13.06
N GLY A 143 -22.59 15.05 14.04
CA GLY A 143 -23.94 14.56 14.29
C GLY A 143 -24.20 13.16 13.74
N LYS A 144 -25.37 12.95 13.13
CA LYS A 144 -25.72 11.65 12.54
C LYS A 144 -24.74 11.29 11.42
N GLY A 145 -24.22 10.06 11.46
CA GLY A 145 -23.18 9.56 10.54
C GLY A 145 -21.75 9.68 11.08
N ALA A 146 -21.47 10.57 12.04
CA ALA A 146 -20.12 10.82 12.56
C ALA A 146 -19.41 9.53 13.05
N VAL A 147 -18.14 9.33 12.69
CA VAL A 147 -17.29 8.21 13.12
C VAL A 147 -16.64 8.48 14.49
N ASP A 148 -15.88 7.51 15.01
CA ASP A 148 -15.28 7.58 16.35
C ASP A 148 -13.90 8.26 16.32
N ILE A 149 -13.18 8.18 15.20
CA ILE A 149 -11.92 8.88 14.90
C ILE A 149 -12.06 9.52 13.51
N TYR A 150 -11.76 10.82 13.38
CA TYR A 150 -11.64 11.43 12.06
C TYR A 150 -10.32 11.02 11.39
N GLY A 151 -10.40 10.67 10.11
CA GLY A 151 -9.25 10.44 9.24
C GLY A 151 -9.47 11.01 7.84
N PHE A 152 -8.37 11.25 7.14
CA PHE A 152 -8.36 11.86 5.81
C PHE A 152 -7.19 11.32 4.99
N ASP A 153 -7.22 11.60 3.69
CA ASP A 153 -6.25 11.09 2.73
C ASP A 153 -5.47 12.23 2.06
N ASN A 154 -4.31 11.89 1.48
CA ASN A 154 -3.49 12.87 0.78
C ASN A 154 -2.60 12.25 -0.31
N TYR A 155 -2.74 12.80 -1.52
CA TYR A 155 -1.98 12.41 -2.71
C TYR A 155 -1.29 13.64 -3.32
N PRO A 156 -0.08 14.04 -2.85
CA PRO A 156 0.51 15.34 -3.20
C PRO A 156 0.88 15.55 -4.68
N PHE A 157 1.21 14.49 -5.43
CA PHE A 157 1.39 14.58 -6.89
C PHE A 157 0.07 14.38 -7.66
N GLY A 158 -1.05 14.23 -6.94
CA GLY A 158 -2.27 13.62 -7.44
C GLY A 158 -2.14 12.10 -7.55
N TRP A 159 -3.29 11.43 -7.62
CA TRP A 159 -3.39 9.98 -7.87
C TRP A 159 -3.69 9.69 -9.35
N GLY A 160 -4.54 10.48 -10.00
CA GLY A 160 -4.97 10.26 -11.39
C GLY A 160 -4.09 10.87 -12.49
N ASN A 161 -2.97 11.52 -12.15
CA ASN A 161 -2.18 12.34 -13.07
C ASN A 161 -1.19 11.56 -13.97
N GLY A 162 -1.10 10.24 -13.82
CA GLY A 162 -0.05 9.42 -14.44
C GLY A 162 1.33 9.66 -13.82
N CYS A 163 2.32 8.88 -14.24
CA CYS A 163 3.64 8.86 -13.58
C CYS A 163 4.67 9.85 -14.15
N GLU A 164 4.31 10.60 -15.21
CA GLU A 164 5.14 11.70 -15.74
C GLU A 164 5.11 12.99 -14.91
N SER A 165 4.13 13.15 -14.01
CA SER A 165 3.89 14.39 -13.24
C SER A 165 4.90 14.58 -12.07
N ARG A 166 6.17 14.78 -12.42
CA ARG A 166 7.30 14.85 -11.47
C ARG A 166 7.43 16.20 -10.75
N GLU A 167 6.72 17.23 -11.19
CA GLU A 167 6.70 18.52 -10.51
C GLU A 167 5.58 18.55 -9.47
N LEU A 168 5.90 18.95 -8.24
CA LEU A 168 4.87 19.49 -7.36
C LEU A 168 4.34 20.76 -8.02
N ASP A 169 3.02 20.91 -8.07
CA ASP A 169 2.39 22.20 -8.37
C ASP A 169 3.09 23.28 -7.52
N THR A 170 3.48 24.39 -8.14
CA THR A 170 4.22 25.47 -7.49
C THR A 170 3.46 26.11 -6.31
N ASP A 171 2.14 25.94 -6.25
CA ASP A 171 1.30 26.34 -5.12
C ASP A 171 1.00 25.21 -4.12
N TYR A 172 1.40 23.96 -4.40
CA TYR A 172 1.33 22.86 -3.42
C TYR A 172 2.32 23.11 -2.27
N ARG A 173 1.80 23.63 -1.16
CA ARG A 173 2.53 23.74 0.11
C ARG A 173 1.91 22.76 1.11
N PRO A 174 2.61 21.68 1.52
CA PRO A 174 2.06 20.72 2.48
C PRO A 174 1.68 21.38 3.81
N LEU A 175 2.38 22.48 4.16
CA LEU A 175 2.12 23.31 5.35
C LEU A 175 0.75 24.02 5.34
N THR A 176 0.09 24.17 4.18
CA THR A 176 -1.16 24.94 4.05
C THR A 176 -2.39 24.10 3.67
N GLN A 177 -2.23 22.85 3.22
CA GLN A 177 -3.37 21.97 2.95
C GLN A 177 -3.94 21.31 4.20
N TYR A 178 -3.08 20.92 5.14
CA TYR A 178 -3.46 20.38 6.45
C TYR A 178 -2.37 20.64 7.49
N ASN A 179 -2.78 20.77 8.74
CA ASN A 179 -1.88 20.85 9.88
C ASN A 179 -2.62 20.49 11.20
N PHE A 180 -1.87 20.36 12.29
CA PHE A 180 -2.42 20.02 13.60
C PHE A 180 -3.50 21.01 14.11
N THR A 181 -3.43 22.30 13.76
CA THR A 181 -4.44 23.29 14.18
C THR A 181 -5.76 23.04 13.47
N GLN A 182 -5.73 22.78 12.16
CA GLN A 182 -6.91 22.41 11.38
C GLN A 182 -7.53 21.10 11.88
N HIS A 183 -6.70 20.09 12.21
CA HIS A 183 -7.17 18.87 12.88
C HIS A 183 -7.91 19.17 14.18
N GLN A 184 -7.34 20.01 15.06
CA GLN A 184 -7.99 20.36 16.33
C GLN A 184 -9.28 21.17 16.14
N SER A 185 -9.49 21.88 15.03
CA SER A 185 -10.78 22.51 14.72
C SER A 185 -11.81 21.56 14.10
N MET A 186 -11.40 20.49 13.43
CA MET A 186 -12.31 19.51 12.81
C MET A 186 -12.67 18.36 13.77
N SER A 187 -11.69 17.84 14.51
CA SER A 187 -11.79 16.62 15.30
C SER A 187 -10.98 16.72 16.60
N PHE A 188 -11.36 17.69 17.44
CA PHE A 188 -10.72 17.91 18.74
C PHE A 188 -10.71 16.62 19.59
N GLY A 189 -9.54 16.26 20.10
CA GLY A 189 -9.36 15.13 21.02
C GLY A 189 -9.18 13.74 20.38
N THR A 190 -9.31 13.57 19.06
CA THR A 190 -8.93 12.31 18.40
C THR A 190 -7.44 12.29 17.99
N PRO A 191 -6.85 11.11 17.75
CA PRO A 191 -5.60 11.01 16.99
C PRO A 191 -5.70 11.77 15.66
N PHE A 192 -4.58 12.34 15.23
CA PHE A 192 -4.47 12.93 13.89
C PHE A 192 -4.04 11.85 12.91
N SER A 193 -4.88 11.60 11.90
CA SER A 193 -4.92 10.32 11.20
C SER A 193 -4.88 10.52 9.68
N LEU A 194 -3.81 10.07 9.04
CA LEU A 194 -3.77 9.87 7.58
C LEU A 194 -4.05 8.40 7.28
N ILE A 195 -5.13 8.12 6.55
CA ILE A 195 -5.61 6.76 6.27
C ILE A 195 -5.10 6.27 4.92
N GLU A 196 -4.90 7.16 3.97
CA GLU A 196 -4.10 6.94 2.76
C GLU A 196 -3.16 8.14 2.54
N LEU A 197 -1.86 7.93 2.68
CA LEU A 197 -0.86 8.79 2.05
C LEU A 197 -0.23 8.04 0.88
N GLN A 198 -0.04 8.75 -0.23
CA GLN A 198 0.69 8.29 -1.41
C GLN A 198 1.97 7.50 -1.09
N GLY A 199 1.92 6.18 -1.29
CA GLY A 199 3.06 5.25 -1.25
C GLY A 199 3.51 4.80 -2.65
N GLY A 200 2.69 5.06 -3.67
CA GLY A 200 2.93 4.78 -5.08
C GLY A 200 2.10 5.67 -5.99
N ALA A 201 1.95 5.33 -7.26
CA ALA A 201 1.02 5.94 -8.21
C ALA A 201 0.54 4.91 -9.25
N PRO A 202 -0.72 4.98 -9.71
CA PRO A 202 -1.28 4.05 -10.68
C PRO A 202 -0.79 4.38 -12.10
N ASP A 203 -0.39 3.35 -12.84
CA ASP A 203 0.01 3.42 -14.24
C ASP A 203 -1.14 2.92 -15.15
N GLN A 204 -1.34 3.56 -16.31
CA GLN A 204 -2.49 3.30 -17.20
C GLN A 204 -2.08 2.64 -18.53
N TRP A 205 -3.06 2.10 -19.27
CA TRP A 205 -2.83 1.48 -20.59
C TRP A 205 -2.18 2.46 -21.58
N GLY A 206 -0.86 2.34 -21.78
CA GLY A 206 -0.09 3.18 -22.69
C GLY A 206 0.62 4.36 -22.03
N ASP A 207 0.63 4.42 -20.69
CA ASP A 207 1.48 5.30 -19.88
C ASP A 207 2.93 4.73 -19.80
N THR A 208 3.70 5.19 -18.83
CA THR A 208 5.17 5.15 -18.80
C THR A 208 5.77 3.94 -18.07
N GLY A 209 4.97 3.20 -17.32
CA GLY A 209 5.40 1.98 -16.63
C GLY A 209 5.72 2.18 -15.16
N VAL A 210 5.48 1.13 -14.36
CA VAL A 210 5.58 1.16 -12.89
C VAL A 210 6.95 1.61 -12.33
N ASP A 211 8.04 1.40 -13.06
CA ASP A 211 9.38 1.92 -12.69
C ASP A 211 9.41 3.45 -12.66
N VAL A 212 8.70 4.13 -13.56
CA VAL A 212 8.59 5.60 -13.59
C VAL A 212 7.75 6.10 -12.41
N CYS A 213 6.71 5.36 -12.02
CA CYS A 213 5.94 5.62 -10.79
C CYS A 213 6.83 5.49 -9.54
N ALA A 214 7.75 4.51 -9.51
CA ALA A 214 8.74 4.30 -8.45
C ALA A 214 9.91 5.33 -8.43
N GLU A 215 10.05 6.13 -9.50
CA GLU A 215 10.88 7.34 -9.53
C GLU A 215 10.11 8.59 -9.04
N MET A 216 8.83 8.73 -9.40
CA MET A 216 7.99 9.85 -8.95
C MET A 216 7.79 9.79 -7.42
N VAL A 217 7.26 8.67 -6.90
CA VAL A 217 7.05 8.45 -5.46
C VAL A 217 8.31 7.85 -4.82
N SER A 218 9.46 8.38 -5.21
CA SER A 218 10.77 7.97 -4.72
C SER A 218 11.04 8.37 -3.27
N ASN A 219 12.23 8.02 -2.78
CA ASN A 219 12.77 8.55 -1.53
C ASN A 219 12.75 10.09 -1.44
N ILE A 220 12.77 10.81 -2.55
CA ILE A 220 12.71 12.28 -2.55
C ILE A 220 11.33 12.75 -2.07
N PHE A 221 10.28 12.03 -2.43
CA PHE A 221 8.95 12.19 -1.87
C PHE A 221 8.91 11.73 -0.41
N ALA A 222 9.23 10.46 -0.15
CA ALA A 222 9.12 9.84 1.18
C ALA A 222 9.86 10.63 2.29
N ARG A 223 11.09 11.09 2.04
CA ARG A 223 11.90 11.85 3.02
C ARG A 223 11.29 13.21 3.40
N VAL A 224 10.45 13.79 2.53
CA VAL A 224 9.76 15.06 2.77
C VAL A 224 8.38 14.77 3.37
N PHE A 225 7.54 14.04 2.66
CA PHE A 225 6.13 13.89 2.98
C PHE A 225 5.88 12.96 4.18
N TYR A 226 6.62 11.85 4.32
CA TYR A 226 6.42 10.98 5.49
C TYR A 226 6.92 11.67 6.77
N LYS A 227 7.99 12.47 6.68
CA LYS A 227 8.60 13.15 7.84
C LYS A 227 7.91 14.45 8.24
N ILE A 228 7.39 15.25 7.31
CA ILE A 228 6.62 16.45 7.66
C ILE A 228 5.34 16.10 8.44
N ASN A 229 4.77 14.92 8.14
CA ASN A 229 3.57 14.41 8.82
C ASN A 229 3.82 14.03 10.29
N TYR A 230 4.98 13.47 10.64
CA TYR A 230 5.41 13.37 12.04
C TYR A 230 5.61 14.76 12.69
N GLY A 231 6.12 15.74 11.93
CA GLY A 231 6.18 17.15 12.35
C GLY A 231 4.81 17.76 12.67
N PHE A 232 3.76 17.34 11.95
CA PHE A 232 2.37 17.70 12.23
C PHE A 232 1.71 16.87 13.34
N ARG A 233 2.44 15.96 14.02
CA ARG A 233 1.95 15.07 15.09
C ARG A 233 0.91 14.05 14.62
N ILE A 234 1.02 13.58 13.38
CA ILE A 234 0.23 12.43 12.91
C ILE A 234 0.61 11.18 13.72
N THR A 235 -0.42 10.40 14.08
CA THR A 235 -0.36 9.32 15.07
C THR A 235 -1.06 8.04 14.61
N ILE A 236 -1.95 8.13 13.61
CA ILE A 236 -2.36 7.00 12.78
C ILE A 236 -1.89 7.32 11.35
N PHE A 237 -1.14 6.42 10.73
CA PHE A 237 -0.48 6.66 9.46
C PHE A 237 -0.41 5.37 8.64
N ASN A 238 -1.03 5.37 7.47
CA ASN A 238 -1.02 4.26 6.52
C ASN A 238 -0.57 4.71 5.13
N LEU A 239 0.15 3.84 4.42
CA LEU A 239 0.76 4.13 3.11
C LEU A 239 0.01 3.37 2.00
N TYR A 240 -0.55 4.13 1.06
CA TYR A 240 -1.33 3.62 -0.06
C TYR A 240 -0.50 3.72 -1.37
N MET A 241 0.17 2.68 -1.85
CA MET A 241 0.29 1.31 -1.31
C MET A 241 1.66 1.04 -0.69
N MET A 242 1.70 0.12 0.29
CA MET A 242 2.94 -0.53 0.77
C MET A 242 3.39 -1.66 -0.16
N LEU A 243 2.41 -2.43 -0.66
CA LEU A 243 2.49 -3.46 -1.69
C LEU A 243 1.15 -3.43 -2.43
N GLY A 244 1.14 -3.27 -3.74
CA GLY A 244 -0.11 -3.33 -4.52
C GLY A 244 -0.41 -4.72 -5.09
N GLY A 245 0.56 -5.36 -5.76
CA GLY A 245 0.44 -6.73 -6.26
C GLY A 245 -0.04 -6.80 -7.72
N THR A 246 -1.02 -7.68 -8.01
CA THR A 246 -1.41 -8.06 -9.38
C THR A 246 -2.94 -8.02 -9.56
N ASN A 247 -3.40 -7.38 -10.63
CA ASN A 247 -4.77 -7.40 -11.12
C ASN A 247 -5.07 -8.70 -11.91
N TRP A 248 -4.96 -9.85 -11.24
CA TRP A 248 -5.23 -11.17 -11.84
C TRP A 248 -6.71 -11.37 -12.18
N GLY A 249 -7.06 -12.41 -12.96
CA GLY A 249 -8.44 -12.86 -13.14
C GLY A 249 -9.45 -11.79 -13.59
N ASN A 250 -9.03 -10.78 -14.36
CA ASN A 250 -9.84 -9.63 -14.78
C ASN A 250 -10.44 -8.80 -13.61
N LEU A 251 -9.84 -8.83 -12.41
CA LEU A 251 -10.32 -8.08 -11.26
C LEU A 251 -10.14 -6.56 -11.43
N GLY A 252 -9.05 -6.14 -12.09
CA GLY A 252 -8.66 -4.74 -12.24
C GLY A 252 -9.66 -3.88 -13.01
N TYR A 253 -9.57 -2.56 -12.79
CA TYR A 253 -10.37 -1.56 -13.49
C TYR A 253 -10.01 -1.41 -14.98
N SER A 254 -10.78 -0.61 -15.72
CA SER A 254 -10.65 -0.52 -17.18
C SER A 254 -9.49 0.34 -17.71
N SER A 255 -8.91 1.24 -16.91
CA SER A 255 -7.78 2.10 -17.36
C SER A 255 -6.41 1.54 -17.00
N GLY A 256 -6.29 0.77 -15.92
CA GLY A 256 -5.07 0.04 -15.58
C GLY A 256 -5.03 -1.36 -16.16
N TYR A 257 -3.88 -2.01 -16.00
CA TYR A 257 -3.57 -3.30 -16.58
C TYR A 257 -3.25 -4.35 -15.51
N THR A 258 -2.66 -5.48 -15.90
CA THR A 258 -2.45 -6.66 -15.05
C THR A 258 -1.53 -6.40 -13.85
N SER A 259 -0.55 -5.50 -13.96
CA SER A 259 0.28 -5.12 -12.81
C SER A 259 -0.48 -4.14 -11.91
N TYR A 260 -0.28 -4.27 -10.61
CA TYR A 260 -0.56 -3.23 -9.62
C TYR A 260 0.66 -3.04 -8.71
N ASP A 261 1.89 -3.11 -9.25
CA ASP A 261 3.11 -2.74 -8.51
C ASP A 261 3.01 -1.29 -7.98
N VAL A 262 2.43 -0.40 -8.80
CA VAL A 262 2.20 1.05 -8.55
C VAL A 262 3.41 1.82 -8.03
N GLY A 263 4.64 1.30 -8.15
CA GLY A 263 5.80 1.86 -7.48
C GLY A 263 5.78 1.77 -5.95
N ALA A 264 4.88 0.97 -5.35
CA ALA A 264 4.76 0.75 -3.91
C ALA A 264 6.08 0.21 -3.31
N PRO A 265 6.49 0.55 -2.07
CA PRO A 265 7.83 0.24 -1.53
C PRO A 265 8.26 -1.23 -1.59
N ILE A 266 7.30 -2.16 -1.52
CA ILE A 266 7.49 -3.58 -1.83
C ILE A 266 6.94 -3.82 -3.25
N MET A 267 7.77 -4.43 -4.11
CA MET A 267 7.44 -4.68 -5.51
C MET A 267 6.35 -5.75 -5.67
N GLU A 268 5.68 -5.80 -6.83
CA GLU A 268 4.66 -6.80 -7.16
C GLU A 268 5.14 -8.25 -6.97
N ASP A 269 6.42 -8.53 -7.26
CA ASP A 269 7.05 -9.84 -7.07
C ASP A 269 7.56 -10.11 -5.64
N ARG A 270 7.27 -9.17 -4.71
CA ARG A 270 7.70 -9.09 -3.30
C ARG A 270 9.15 -8.65 -3.06
N GLN A 271 9.89 -8.22 -4.09
CA GLN A 271 11.24 -7.66 -3.87
C GLN A 271 11.22 -6.29 -3.15
N ILE A 272 12.36 -5.96 -2.54
CA ILE A 272 12.60 -4.73 -1.76
C ILE A 272 13.87 -4.00 -2.24
N THR A 273 14.13 -4.03 -3.55
CA THR A 273 15.48 -3.84 -4.14
C THR A 273 15.71 -2.52 -4.89
N ARG A 274 14.83 -1.50 -4.76
CA ARG A 274 14.90 -0.24 -5.55
C ARG A 274 15.93 0.78 -5.00
N VAL A 275 17.04 1.05 -5.72
CA VAL A 275 18.26 1.76 -5.24
C VAL A 275 18.71 2.97 -6.11
N PRO A 276 19.05 4.15 -5.53
CA PRO A 276 19.63 5.32 -6.22
C PRO A 276 20.82 6.03 -5.49
N ILE A 277 21.05 7.33 -5.80
CA ILE A 277 22.31 8.12 -5.70
C ILE A 277 22.53 8.91 -4.39
N SER A 278 23.79 9.17 -4.01
CA SER A 278 24.28 9.74 -2.72
C SER A 278 24.54 11.27 -2.69
N THR A 279 24.53 11.87 -1.48
CA THR A 279 24.88 13.28 -1.17
C THR A 279 25.62 13.43 0.18
N SER A 280 26.39 14.51 0.43
CA SER A 280 27.07 14.80 1.72
C SER A 280 26.70 16.17 2.30
N TYR A 281 26.74 16.33 3.63
CA TYR A 281 26.21 17.49 4.38
C TYR A 281 26.89 17.69 5.75
N LYS A 282 26.43 18.72 6.49
CA LYS A 282 26.72 18.93 7.93
C LYS A 282 25.43 19.33 8.64
N TRP A 283 25.34 19.03 9.94
CA TRP A 283 24.17 19.33 10.74
C TRP A 283 24.48 20.45 11.74
N GLN A 284 23.58 21.44 11.88
CA GLN A 284 23.63 22.45 12.94
C GLN A 284 22.46 22.23 13.89
N VAL A 285 22.73 22.20 15.19
CA VAL A 285 21.71 21.86 16.19
C VAL A 285 22.00 22.47 17.56
N ASN A 286 20.95 22.85 18.28
CA ASN A 286 21.03 23.28 19.67
C ASN A 286 20.93 22.07 20.63
N THR A 287 21.81 22.03 21.63
CA THR A 287 21.95 20.93 22.59
C THR A 287 22.03 21.46 24.02
N SER A 288 22.17 20.58 25.02
CA SER A 288 22.50 20.98 26.40
C SER A 288 23.87 21.69 26.52
N GLN A 289 24.72 21.62 25.50
CA GLN A 289 26.00 22.35 25.39
C GLN A 289 25.89 23.61 24.50
N GLY A 290 24.67 24.02 24.13
CA GLY A 290 24.41 25.11 23.20
C GLY A 290 24.40 24.67 21.73
N ASN A 291 24.47 25.66 20.82
CA ASN A 291 24.42 25.44 19.38
C ASN A 291 25.76 24.95 18.82
N ILE A 292 25.74 23.83 18.11
CA ILE A 292 26.92 23.14 17.59
C ILE A 292 26.76 22.81 16.10
N THR A 293 27.88 22.69 15.39
CA THR A 293 27.94 22.02 14.07
C THR A 293 28.54 20.63 14.24
N VAL A 294 27.91 19.63 13.63
CA VAL A 294 28.28 18.21 13.68
C VAL A 294 28.65 17.75 12.25
N PRO A 295 29.76 17.01 12.04
CA PRO A 295 30.63 16.40 13.06
C PRO A 295 31.63 17.37 13.72
N GLN A 296 31.79 17.26 15.05
CA GLN A 296 32.70 18.02 15.90
C GLN A 296 34.15 17.53 15.88
N LEU A 297 34.39 16.28 15.46
CA LEU A 297 35.74 15.74 15.25
C LEU A 297 36.25 15.94 13.81
N GLY A 298 35.41 16.50 12.91
CA GLY A 298 35.77 16.84 11.53
C GLY A 298 35.13 15.90 10.50
N GLY A 299 35.39 16.16 9.21
CA GLY A 299 34.71 15.46 8.11
C GLY A 299 33.36 16.08 7.75
N PHE A 300 32.47 15.25 7.18
CA PHE A 300 31.10 15.55 6.77
C PHE A 300 30.22 14.35 7.14
N LEU A 301 28.90 14.56 7.28
CA LEU A 301 27.93 13.47 7.27
C LEU A 301 27.63 13.11 5.81
N THR A 302 27.35 11.83 5.54
CA THR A 302 26.91 11.36 4.22
C THR A 302 25.49 10.82 4.32
N LEU A 303 24.73 10.95 3.23
CA LEU A 303 23.36 10.48 3.07
C LEU A 303 23.29 9.69 1.76
N HIS A 304 23.37 8.37 1.83
CA HIS A 304 23.38 7.52 0.64
C HIS A 304 21.95 7.24 0.10
N GLY A 305 21.69 7.55 -1.17
CA GLY A 305 20.54 6.99 -1.89
C GLY A 305 19.17 7.38 -1.32
N ARG A 306 18.41 6.36 -0.86
CA ARG A 306 17.05 6.51 -0.33
C ARG A 306 16.99 6.94 1.15
N ASP A 307 18.12 7.32 1.72
CA ASP A 307 18.27 7.57 3.16
C ASP A 307 17.66 8.90 3.65
N SER A 308 17.24 8.89 4.91
CA SER A 308 16.82 10.06 5.68
C SER A 308 16.90 9.72 7.17
N ARG A 309 17.90 10.26 7.87
CA ARG A 309 18.16 9.92 9.28
C ARG A 309 17.26 10.63 10.28
N PHE A 310 17.01 9.99 11.41
CA PHE A 310 16.60 10.66 12.65
C PHE A 310 17.83 10.97 13.52
N HIS A 311 18.38 12.17 13.36
CA HIS A 311 19.32 12.71 14.34
C HIS A 311 18.56 13.14 15.60
N VAL A 312 19.13 12.88 16.78
CA VAL A 312 18.49 13.13 18.07
C VAL A 312 19.37 13.98 18.97
N THR A 313 18.74 14.74 19.88
CA THR A 313 19.39 15.49 20.97
C THR A 313 18.63 15.29 22.27
N GLY A 314 19.34 15.23 23.40
CA GLY A 314 18.72 15.00 24.72
C GLY A 314 17.98 13.66 24.84
N TYR A 315 18.37 12.64 24.07
CA TYR A 315 17.66 11.36 23.99
C TYR A 315 18.02 10.47 25.18
N ASP A 316 17.05 10.12 26.02
CA ASP A 316 17.24 9.33 27.24
C ASP A 316 17.30 7.82 26.96
N LEU A 317 18.34 7.16 27.49
CA LEU A 317 18.55 5.71 27.46
C LEU A 317 18.24 5.06 28.82
N GLY A 318 17.53 5.74 29.73
CA GLY A 318 17.09 5.26 31.04
C GLY A 318 18.18 5.12 32.12
N VAL A 319 19.41 5.53 31.78
CA VAL A 319 20.59 5.65 32.66
C VAL A 319 21.51 6.79 32.17
N VAL A 320 21.64 6.95 30.86
CA VAL A 320 22.48 7.96 30.20
C VAL A 320 21.65 8.71 29.16
N ILE A 321 21.81 10.04 29.11
CA ILE A 321 21.21 10.88 28.06
C ILE A 321 22.25 11.13 26.97
N LEU A 322 21.90 10.86 25.71
CA LEU A 322 22.69 11.26 24.56
C LEU A 322 22.55 12.77 24.36
N VAL A 323 23.66 13.49 24.37
CA VAL A 323 23.69 14.94 24.09
C VAL A 323 23.30 15.19 22.64
N TYR A 324 23.85 14.39 21.74
CA TYR A 324 23.33 14.17 20.38
C TYR A 324 23.75 12.80 19.83
N SER A 325 23.07 12.34 18.78
CA SER A 325 23.53 11.30 17.87
C SER A 325 23.12 11.64 16.45
N THR A 326 24.04 11.53 15.48
CA THR A 326 23.67 11.54 14.05
C THR A 326 23.37 10.15 13.51
N ALA A 327 23.94 9.10 14.14
CA ALA A 327 23.59 7.73 13.85
C ALA A 327 22.22 7.38 14.42
N GLU A 328 21.49 6.52 13.72
CA GLU A 328 20.19 6.06 14.16
C GLU A 328 20.30 4.97 15.22
N ILE A 329 19.33 5.00 16.14
CA ILE A 329 19.24 4.08 17.26
C ILE A 329 18.41 2.87 16.79
N PHE A 330 19.07 1.73 16.58
CA PHE A 330 18.37 0.47 16.28
C PHE A 330 17.57 0.01 17.50
N THR A 331 18.21 0.03 18.67
CA THR A 331 17.54 -0.20 19.95
C THR A 331 18.37 0.33 21.11
N TRP A 332 17.73 0.43 22.27
CA TRP A 332 18.43 0.43 23.55
C TRP A 332 17.61 -0.33 24.60
N ARG A 333 18.31 -0.90 25.59
CA ARG A 333 17.73 -1.50 26.79
C ARG A 333 18.62 -1.25 27.99
N ARG A 334 18.00 -1.06 29.16
CA ARG A 334 18.71 -1.03 30.45
C ARG A 334 18.99 -2.47 30.90
N HIS A 335 20.24 -2.76 31.24
CA HIS A 335 20.68 -4.05 31.77
C HIS A 335 21.33 -3.80 33.15
N GLY A 336 20.53 -3.92 34.22
CA GLY A 336 20.98 -3.62 35.59
C GLY A 336 21.29 -2.13 35.80
N SER A 337 22.56 -1.81 36.07
CA SER A 337 23.08 -0.46 36.32
C SER A 337 23.52 0.31 35.07
N LYS A 338 23.44 -0.30 33.87
CA LYS A 338 23.94 0.27 32.61
C LYS A 338 22.90 0.23 31.50
N SER A 339 23.07 1.08 30.49
CA SER A 339 22.34 0.98 29.23
C SER A 339 23.19 0.26 28.18
N VAL A 340 22.53 -0.57 27.38
CA VAL A 340 23.06 -1.13 26.14
C VAL A 340 22.40 -0.39 24.99
N LEU A 341 23.21 0.24 24.15
CA LEU A 341 22.79 1.01 22.97
C LEU A 341 23.30 0.30 21.71
N VAL A 342 22.44 0.18 20.70
CA VAL A 342 22.80 -0.31 19.36
C VAL A 342 22.57 0.82 18.36
N LEU A 343 23.65 1.29 17.73
CA LEU A 343 23.63 2.29 16.66
C LEU A 343 23.95 1.63 15.32
N TYR A 344 23.43 2.19 14.23
CA TYR A 344 23.71 1.68 12.88
C TYR A 344 23.89 2.80 11.83
N GLY A 345 24.49 2.42 10.71
CA GLY A 345 24.69 3.26 9.53
C GLY A 345 24.96 2.45 8.26
N GLY A 346 25.00 3.11 7.10
CA GLY A 346 25.43 2.52 5.83
C GLY A 346 26.95 2.55 5.66
N GLU A 347 27.51 1.56 4.95
CA GLU A 347 28.96 1.45 4.71
C GLU A 347 29.52 2.69 3.99
N GLY A 348 30.61 3.26 4.51
CA GLY A 348 31.22 4.49 3.98
C GLY A 348 30.69 5.80 4.58
N GLU A 349 29.66 5.76 5.44
CA GLU A 349 29.13 6.94 6.12
C GLU A 349 29.92 7.25 7.41
N THR A 350 30.28 8.53 7.61
CA THR A 350 30.82 9.02 8.88
C THR A 350 29.68 9.40 9.83
N TYR A 351 29.72 8.90 11.07
CA TYR A 351 28.76 9.21 12.12
C TYR A 351 29.40 9.69 13.40
N GLU A 352 28.61 10.37 14.24
CA GLU A 352 29.07 10.93 15.51
C GLU A 352 27.94 10.95 16.56
N PHE A 353 28.24 10.56 17.80
CA PHE A 353 27.37 10.80 18.96
C PHE A 353 28.17 11.36 20.14
N ALA A 354 27.47 11.96 21.10
CA ALA A 354 28.10 12.49 22.31
C ALA A 354 27.32 12.17 23.59
N VAL A 355 28.09 12.00 24.67
CA VAL A 355 27.63 11.72 26.04
C VAL A 355 28.40 12.59 27.03
N ASP A 356 27.82 12.85 28.21
CA ASP A 356 28.52 13.59 29.27
C ASP A 356 29.73 12.80 29.79
N SER A 357 30.86 13.47 30.00
CA SER A 357 32.11 12.79 30.40
C SER A 357 32.15 12.34 31.86
N SER A 358 31.13 12.66 32.67
CA SER A 358 30.95 12.11 34.02
C SER A 358 30.59 10.63 34.03
N ILE A 359 30.06 10.04 32.94
CA ILE A 359 29.72 8.61 32.88
C ILE A 359 30.93 7.67 32.83
N GLY A 360 32.15 8.23 32.80
CA GLY A 360 33.41 7.51 32.78
C GLY A 360 34.10 7.52 31.41
N ASN A 361 35.38 7.13 31.40
CA ASN A 361 36.20 7.11 30.20
C ASN A 361 35.70 6.07 29.18
N ALA A 362 35.92 6.36 27.90
CA ALA A 362 35.66 5.41 26.83
C ALA A 362 36.80 4.38 26.71
N THR A 363 36.44 3.10 26.61
CA THR A 363 37.33 1.98 26.34
C THR A 363 36.83 1.25 25.09
N ILE A 364 37.66 1.20 24.05
CA ILE A 364 37.37 0.38 22.85
C ILE A 364 37.58 -1.09 23.22
N ILE A 365 36.55 -1.90 22.97
CA ILE A 365 36.50 -3.34 23.30
C ILE A 365 36.66 -4.18 22.04
N GLU A 366 36.08 -3.72 20.92
CA GLU A 366 36.09 -4.42 19.65
C GLU A 366 36.18 -3.40 18.50
N GLY A 367 36.96 -3.75 17.47
CA GLY A 367 37.23 -2.88 16.33
C GLY A 367 38.36 -1.86 16.59
N SER A 368 38.60 -1.02 15.58
CA SER A 368 39.67 0.00 15.59
C SER A 368 39.32 1.25 14.79
N ASN A 369 38.16 1.30 14.11
CA ASN A 369 37.75 2.40 13.25
C ASN A 369 36.91 3.46 14.01
N VAL A 370 37.19 3.61 15.31
CA VAL A 370 36.50 4.55 16.21
C VAL A 370 37.50 5.57 16.73
N ARG A 371 37.11 6.85 16.70
CA ARG A 371 37.83 7.97 17.28
C ARG A 371 37.01 8.54 18.43
N VAL A 372 37.56 8.57 19.63
CA VAL A 372 36.93 9.25 20.79
C VAL A 372 37.74 10.49 21.14
N GLY A 373 37.07 11.65 21.19
CA GLY A 373 37.64 12.92 21.60
C GLY A 373 36.85 13.55 22.74
N LYS A 374 37.52 14.29 23.63
CA LYS A 374 36.83 15.12 24.63
C LYS A 374 36.62 16.54 24.11
N LYS A 375 35.41 17.07 24.25
CA LYS A 375 35.06 18.46 23.89
C LYS A 375 34.39 19.09 25.11
N GLY A 376 35.14 19.89 25.87
CA GLY A 376 34.66 20.45 27.14
C GLY A 376 34.23 19.35 28.12
N THR A 377 32.95 19.35 28.48
CA THR A 377 32.27 18.41 29.39
C THR A 377 31.84 17.10 28.74
N ILE A 378 31.82 16.98 27.40
CA ILE A 378 31.33 15.78 26.70
C ILE A 378 32.46 14.92 26.12
N PHE A 379 32.25 13.60 26.08
CA PHE A 379 32.95 12.73 25.16
C PHE A 379 32.17 12.63 23.85
N VAL A 380 32.89 12.74 22.73
CA VAL A 380 32.39 12.63 21.37
C VAL A 380 33.01 11.39 20.75
N MET A 381 32.19 10.50 20.21
CA MET A 381 32.62 9.29 19.50
C MET A 381 32.24 9.41 18.03
N GLN A 382 33.25 9.40 17.16
CA GLN A 382 33.11 9.39 15.71
C GLN A 382 33.61 8.06 15.14
N TRP A 383 32.97 7.56 14.09
CA TRP A 383 33.45 6.41 13.31
C TRP A 383 33.06 6.57 11.84
N ASP A 384 33.80 5.90 10.98
CA ASP A 384 33.40 5.65 9.59
C ASP A 384 32.84 4.21 9.55
N VAL A 385 31.65 4.00 9.00
CA VAL A 385 31.00 2.67 9.00
C VAL A 385 31.72 1.72 8.05
N ILE A 386 32.09 0.55 8.56
CA ILE A 386 32.73 -0.54 7.82
C ILE A 386 31.98 -1.87 8.08
N PRO A 387 32.17 -2.92 7.25
CA PRO A 387 31.51 -4.23 7.40
C PRO A 387 31.80 -5.05 8.67
N PHE A 388 32.35 -4.42 9.71
CA PHE A 388 32.75 -5.04 10.97
C PHE A 388 32.26 -4.18 12.14
N ARG A 389 31.52 -4.80 13.06
CA ARG A 389 31.11 -4.20 14.33
C ARG A 389 32.24 -3.50 15.08
N GLN A 390 31.90 -2.38 15.71
CA GLN A 390 32.74 -1.74 16.73
C GLN A 390 31.99 -1.79 18.08
N VAL A 391 32.72 -1.98 19.19
CA VAL A 391 32.14 -1.98 20.55
C VAL A 391 32.95 -1.08 21.47
N VAL A 392 32.28 -0.16 22.16
CA VAL A 392 32.90 0.79 23.09
C VAL A 392 32.10 0.85 24.39
N HIS A 393 32.79 0.77 25.52
CA HIS A 393 32.19 0.97 26.85
C HIS A 393 32.56 2.35 27.38
N PHE A 394 31.61 3.08 27.95
CA PHE A 394 31.84 4.35 28.64
C PHE A 394 31.61 4.14 30.14
N GLY A 395 32.72 4.09 30.88
CA GLY A 395 32.74 3.68 32.29
C GLY A 395 32.01 2.37 32.52
N GLU A 396 31.20 2.33 33.58
CA GLU A 396 30.31 1.19 33.85
C GLU A 396 28.89 1.37 33.28
N HIS A 397 28.54 2.57 32.78
CA HIS A 397 27.15 3.00 32.61
C HIS A 397 26.57 2.85 31.20
N LEU A 398 27.40 2.77 30.16
CA LEU A 398 26.94 2.64 28.78
C LEU A 398 27.83 1.69 27.97
N ASN A 399 27.22 0.66 27.40
CA ASN A 399 27.84 -0.18 26.36
C ASN A 399 27.24 0.21 25.01
N VAL A 400 28.06 0.61 24.05
CA VAL A 400 27.62 0.96 22.69
C VAL A 400 28.13 -0.08 21.69
N TYR A 401 27.20 -0.65 20.93
CA TYR A 401 27.46 -1.51 19.78
C TYR A 401 27.16 -0.71 18.52
N VAL A 402 28.11 -0.65 17.60
CA VAL A 402 28.00 0.07 16.33
C VAL A 402 28.05 -0.94 15.20
N LEU A 403 27.01 -0.96 14.38
CA LEU A 403 26.80 -1.94 13.30
C LEU A 403 26.72 -1.23 11.94
N TRP A 404 27.12 -1.92 10.88
CA TRP A 404 26.70 -1.58 9.52
C TRP A 404 25.34 -2.22 9.20
N TRP A 405 24.57 -1.66 8.27
CA TRP A 405 23.22 -2.14 7.90
C TRP A 405 23.10 -3.67 7.80
N ASN A 406 23.97 -4.34 7.04
CA ASN A 406 23.89 -5.78 6.79
C ASN A 406 24.27 -6.67 7.99
N GLU A 407 24.85 -6.09 9.05
CA GLU A 407 24.94 -6.73 10.37
C GLU A 407 23.76 -6.33 11.25
N ALA A 408 23.30 -5.08 11.25
CA ALA A 408 22.13 -4.63 12.00
C ALA A 408 20.87 -5.44 11.66
N TYR A 409 20.65 -5.79 10.39
CA TYR A 409 19.56 -6.69 9.96
C TYR A 409 19.66 -8.14 10.49
N ARG A 410 20.75 -8.50 11.19
CA ARG A 410 20.93 -9.80 11.87
C ARG A 410 20.68 -9.72 13.37
N TYR A 411 20.49 -8.52 13.92
CA TYR A 411 20.20 -8.31 15.34
C TYR A 411 18.69 -8.29 15.52
N TRP A 412 18.21 -9.03 16.51
CA TRP A 412 16.79 -9.16 16.80
C TRP A 412 16.52 -8.75 18.24
N VAL A 413 15.66 -7.74 18.42
CA VAL A 413 15.12 -7.40 19.74
C VAL A 413 13.94 -8.34 19.99
N MET A 414 14.25 -9.59 20.35
CA MET A 414 13.22 -10.63 20.47
C MET A 414 12.41 -10.50 21.76
N ASP A 415 11.16 -10.07 21.61
CA ASP A 415 10.05 -10.78 22.25
C ASP A 415 9.73 -12.07 21.43
N LEU A 416 9.13 -13.09 22.05
CA LEU A 416 9.05 -14.44 21.46
C LEU A 416 7.94 -14.58 20.37
N PRO A 417 8.17 -15.22 19.20
CA PRO A 417 7.33 -15.05 17.99
C PRO A 417 6.51 -16.28 17.51
N ALA A 418 5.48 -16.07 16.65
CA ALA A 418 5.03 -17.02 15.59
C ALA A 418 3.98 -16.50 14.54
N SER A 419 4.28 -16.66 13.23
CA SER A 419 3.44 -17.01 12.02
C SER A 419 2.19 -16.24 11.52
N ASP A 420 2.37 -15.37 10.50
CA ASP A 420 1.41 -14.50 9.74
C ASP A 420 0.52 -15.22 8.66
N PRO A 421 -0.26 -14.56 7.74
CA PRO A 421 -1.44 -13.67 7.82
C PRO A 421 -2.56 -14.05 6.76
N LEU A 422 -3.48 -13.15 6.32
CA LEU A 422 -4.02 -12.92 4.93
C LEU A 422 -5.35 -12.07 4.92
N GLY A 423 -5.76 -11.49 3.77
CA GLY A 423 -6.80 -10.42 3.64
C GLY A 423 -7.85 -10.58 2.49
N LEU A 424 -8.03 -9.51 1.65
CA LEU A 424 -9.04 -9.25 0.57
C LEU A 424 -10.37 -8.54 1.02
N ASP A 425 -11.09 -7.66 0.26
CA ASP A 425 -10.82 -6.59 -0.77
C ASP A 425 -12.17 -5.89 -1.22
N TYR A 426 -12.44 -5.00 -2.23
CA TYR A 426 -11.83 -4.43 -3.48
C TYR A 426 -12.65 -3.17 -4.05
N GLY A 427 -12.10 -2.09 -4.68
CA GLY A 427 -12.66 -1.32 -5.87
C GLY A 427 -13.30 0.14 -5.87
N TYR A 428 -12.86 1.04 -6.83
CA TYR A 428 -13.53 2.17 -7.60
C TYR A 428 -12.56 2.93 -8.55
N HIS A 429 -13.08 3.98 -9.23
CA HIS A 429 -12.40 5.13 -9.85
C HIS A 429 -12.85 6.45 -9.19
N ALA A 430 -11.96 7.24 -8.59
CA ALA A 430 -12.23 8.60 -8.06
C ALA A 430 -13.28 8.65 -6.93
N GLY A 431 -13.02 7.95 -5.82
CA GLY A 431 -13.92 7.78 -4.66
C GLY A 431 -14.50 9.04 -4.08
N SER A 432 -13.73 10.12 -4.11
CA SER A 432 -14.13 11.44 -3.62
C SER A 432 -15.44 11.97 -4.21
N VAL A 433 -15.76 11.71 -5.49
CA VAL A 433 -16.86 12.39 -6.19
C VAL A 433 -18.15 11.56 -6.26
N LEU A 434 -19.16 12.03 -5.52
CA LEU A 434 -20.49 11.42 -5.41
C LEU A 434 -21.51 11.91 -6.46
N ASN A 435 -22.69 11.27 -6.45
CA ASN A 435 -23.81 11.45 -7.38
C ASN A 435 -23.56 10.94 -8.83
N THR A 436 -22.31 10.69 -9.21
CA THR A 436 -22.00 10.04 -10.49
C THR A 436 -22.42 8.56 -10.46
N ASN A 437 -23.42 8.16 -11.26
CA ASN A 437 -23.78 6.75 -11.45
C ASN A 437 -22.83 6.06 -12.49
N THR A 438 -21.58 6.52 -12.60
CA THR A 438 -20.60 6.11 -13.63
C THR A 438 -20.29 4.61 -13.61
N MET A 439 -20.32 3.98 -12.45
CA MET A 439 -20.26 2.52 -12.28
C MET A 439 -21.27 1.77 -13.17
N LYS A 440 -22.47 2.34 -13.36
CA LYS A 440 -23.55 1.75 -14.17
C LYS A 440 -23.32 1.87 -15.69
N SER A 441 -22.20 2.44 -16.14
CA SER A 441 -21.81 2.45 -17.55
C SER A 441 -21.78 1.01 -18.10
N PRO A 442 -22.61 0.67 -19.11
CA PRO A 442 -22.73 -0.72 -19.58
C PRO A 442 -21.47 -1.21 -20.31
N ARG A 443 -21.47 -2.48 -20.71
CA ARG A 443 -20.45 -3.09 -21.58
C ARG A 443 -21.15 -3.92 -22.66
N GLY A 444 -20.88 -3.63 -23.93
CA GLY A 444 -21.53 -4.28 -25.07
C GLY A 444 -21.74 -3.31 -26.24
N LEU A 445 -22.75 -3.57 -27.06
CA LEU A 445 -23.23 -2.63 -28.07
C LEU A 445 -24.14 -1.60 -27.41
N LEU A 446 -23.84 -0.30 -27.58
CA LEU A 446 -24.67 0.79 -27.05
C LEU A 446 -25.80 1.16 -28.02
N ASP A 447 -25.50 1.19 -29.31
CA ASP A 447 -26.50 1.24 -30.38
C ASP A 447 -25.93 0.60 -31.67
N TYR A 448 -26.79 0.43 -32.67
CA TYR A 448 -26.41 0.05 -34.03
C TYR A 448 -27.37 0.66 -35.06
N ASP A 449 -26.87 0.79 -36.29
CA ASP A 449 -27.63 1.05 -37.51
C ASP A 449 -27.19 0.02 -38.56
N LEU A 450 -28.10 -0.36 -39.47
CA LEU A 450 -27.83 -1.34 -40.52
C LEU A 450 -28.41 -0.83 -41.83
N SER A 451 -27.54 -0.44 -42.76
CA SER A 451 -27.95 0.13 -44.04
C SER A 451 -28.87 -0.83 -44.82
N SER A 452 -29.88 -0.27 -45.48
CA SER A 452 -31.00 -0.97 -46.14
C SER A 452 -31.97 -1.75 -45.23
N HIS A 453 -31.90 -1.59 -43.91
CA HIS A 453 -32.93 -2.03 -42.96
C HIS A 453 -33.56 -0.83 -42.24
N ASP A 454 -34.81 -0.50 -42.59
CA ASP A 454 -35.54 0.64 -42.02
C ASP A 454 -35.99 0.43 -40.55
N SER A 455 -35.76 -0.76 -39.97
CA SER A 455 -36.13 -1.09 -38.59
C SER A 455 -35.07 -1.92 -37.87
N LYS A 456 -34.79 -1.52 -36.62
CA LYS A 456 -33.92 -2.29 -35.70
C LYS A 456 -34.52 -3.66 -35.33
N SER A 457 -35.81 -3.92 -35.56
CA SER A 457 -36.42 -5.25 -35.35
C SER A 457 -35.77 -6.37 -36.16
N ASP A 458 -35.13 -6.01 -37.27
CA ASP A 458 -34.68 -6.97 -38.27
C ASP A 458 -33.43 -7.74 -37.82
N VAL A 459 -32.74 -7.25 -36.78
CA VAL A 459 -31.56 -7.90 -36.19
C VAL A 459 -31.91 -8.55 -34.84
N SER A 460 -32.00 -9.88 -34.83
CA SER A 460 -32.17 -10.67 -33.61
C SER A 460 -30.83 -11.06 -32.97
N TRP A 461 -30.51 -10.46 -31.83
CA TRP A 461 -29.21 -10.61 -31.17
C TRP A 461 -29.09 -11.84 -30.26
N LYS A 462 -27.85 -12.33 -30.10
CA LYS A 462 -27.43 -13.27 -29.05
C LYS A 462 -26.10 -12.80 -28.48
N ILE A 463 -25.94 -12.86 -27.16
CA ILE A 463 -24.74 -12.43 -26.44
C ILE A 463 -24.37 -13.48 -25.39
N THR A 464 -23.09 -13.54 -25.00
CA THR A 464 -22.62 -14.39 -23.91
C THR A 464 -21.47 -13.70 -23.16
N GLY A 465 -21.54 -13.72 -21.83
CA GLY A 465 -20.39 -13.46 -20.97
C GLY A 465 -19.61 -14.75 -20.72
N ASN A 466 -19.03 -14.86 -19.52
CA ASN A 466 -18.58 -16.12 -18.92
C ASN A 466 -19.68 -17.19 -18.91
N LEU A 467 -19.32 -18.47 -18.75
CA LEU A 467 -20.33 -19.54 -18.80
C LEU A 467 -21.22 -19.52 -17.55
N GLY A 468 -22.46 -19.09 -17.72
CA GLY A 468 -23.48 -19.04 -16.66
C GLY A 468 -23.69 -17.66 -16.03
N GLY A 469 -22.90 -16.65 -16.39
CA GLY A 469 -23.04 -15.31 -15.82
C GLY A 469 -22.76 -15.31 -14.32
N GLU A 470 -23.72 -14.84 -13.53
CA GLU A 470 -23.70 -14.90 -12.05
C GLU A 470 -23.79 -16.34 -11.50
N GLN A 471 -24.17 -17.33 -12.32
CA GLN A 471 -24.04 -18.76 -12.02
C GLN A 471 -22.75 -19.31 -12.66
N TYR A 472 -21.63 -18.64 -12.37
CA TYR A 472 -20.29 -18.94 -12.89
C TYR A 472 -19.82 -20.35 -12.54
N ARG A 473 -18.92 -20.93 -13.34
CA ARG A 473 -18.51 -22.34 -13.16
C ARG A 473 -17.33 -22.54 -12.22
N ASP A 474 -16.33 -21.66 -12.25
CA ASP A 474 -15.16 -21.79 -11.41
C ASP A 474 -15.34 -21.12 -10.04
N HIS A 475 -15.92 -21.87 -9.10
CA HIS A 475 -16.04 -21.45 -7.70
C HIS A 475 -14.67 -21.40 -6.97
N GLY A 476 -13.60 -21.96 -7.54
CA GLY A 476 -12.26 -21.94 -6.96
C GLY A 476 -11.45 -20.69 -7.33
N ARG A 477 -11.71 -20.12 -8.51
CA ARG A 477 -11.05 -18.89 -9.01
C ARG A 477 -11.95 -17.65 -8.99
N GLY A 478 -13.24 -17.82 -8.74
CA GLY A 478 -14.18 -16.74 -8.47
C GLY A 478 -14.84 -16.14 -9.73
N PRO A 479 -15.76 -15.18 -9.54
CA PRO A 479 -16.72 -14.76 -10.56
C PRO A 479 -16.12 -13.97 -11.74
N LEU A 480 -14.90 -13.45 -11.62
CA LEU A 480 -14.28 -12.59 -12.63
C LEU A 480 -13.26 -13.32 -13.52
N ASN A 481 -12.71 -14.47 -13.09
CA ASN A 481 -11.57 -15.13 -13.72
C ASN A 481 -11.81 -15.54 -15.19
N GLU A 482 -12.97 -16.15 -15.46
CA GLU A 482 -13.37 -16.55 -16.81
C GLU A 482 -13.99 -15.36 -17.58
N GLY A 483 -13.45 -15.06 -18.75
CA GLY A 483 -14.09 -14.18 -19.74
C GLY A 483 -15.08 -14.90 -20.66
N SER A 484 -15.45 -14.22 -21.75
CA SER A 484 -16.47 -14.68 -22.71
C SER A 484 -15.95 -15.51 -23.88
N VAL A 485 -14.63 -15.71 -24.04
CA VAL A 485 -14.07 -16.45 -25.19
C VAL A 485 -14.45 -17.93 -25.10
N PHE A 486 -14.68 -18.57 -26.24
CA PHE A 486 -15.10 -19.98 -26.32
C PHE A 486 -14.24 -20.92 -25.45
N VAL A 487 -12.92 -20.74 -25.42
CA VAL A 487 -11.99 -21.59 -24.65
C VAL A 487 -12.10 -21.38 -23.13
N GLU A 488 -12.46 -20.17 -22.69
CA GLU A 488 -12.77 -19.88 -21.29
C GLU A 488 -14.05 -20.64 -20.92
N ARG A 489 -15.13 -20.44 -21.71
CA ARG A 489 -16.42 -21.12 -21.57
C ARG A 489 -16.40 -22.65 -21.80
N GLN A 490 -15.26 -23.27 -22.08
CA GLN A 490 -15.09 -24.73 -22.15
C GLN A 490 -14.11 -25.26 -21.09
N GLY A 491 -13.57 -24.40 -20.22
CA GLY A 491 -12.56 -24.79 -19.24
C GLY A 491 -11.22 -25.19 -19.87
N TYR A 492 -10.95 -24.84 -21.13
CA TYR A 492 -9.72 -25.25 -21.84
C TYR A 492 -8.46 -24.48 -21.39
N HIS A 493 -8.63 -23.48 -20.52
CA HIS A 493 -7.57 -22.79 -19.79
C HIS A 493 -7.12 -23.54 -18.50
N LEU A 494 -7.88 -24.56 -18.07
CA LEU A 494 -7.64 -25.26 -16.80
C LEU A 494 -6.57 -26.37 -16.92
N PRO A 495 -5.90 -26.74 -15.80
CA PRO A 495 -5.00 -27.88 -15.75
C PRO A 495 -5.63 -29.17 -16.30
N GLY A 496 -4.87 -29.91 -17.13
CA GLY A 496 -5.33 -31.14 -17.77
C GLY A 496 -6.11 -30.95 -19.08
N ALA A 497 -6.46 -29.72 -19.49
CA ALA A 497 -7.18 -29.46 -20.74
C ALA A 497 -6.48 -29.98 -22.01
N LEU A 498 -5.14 -30.09 -22.00
CA LEU A 498 -4.36 -30.72 -23.08
C LEU A 498 -4.75 -32.19 -23.36
N ASN A 499 -5.27 -32.91 -22.35
CA ASN A 499 -5.74 -34.28 -22.50
C ASN A 499 -7.15 -34.38 -23.12
N SER A 500 -7.80 -33.25 -23.41
CA SER A 500 -9.15 -33.21 -23.98
C SER A 500 -9.16 -33.59 -25.46
N THR A 501 -9.63 -34.79 -25.78
CA THR A 501 -9.91 -35.23 -27.16
C THR A 501 -10.97 -34.37 -27.88
N LYS A 502 -11.76 -33.59 -27.13
CA LYS A 502 -12.76 -32.65 -27.67
C LYS A 502 -12.19 -31.29 -28.07
N ALA A 503 -10.96 -30.97 -27.68
CA ALA A 503 -10.36 -29.66 -27.96
C ALA A 503 -9.69 -29.57 -29.34
N GLY A 504 -9.36 -30.71 -29.96
CA GLY A 504 -8.76 -30.74 -31.31
C GLY A 504 -7.36 -30.14 -31.39
N TRP A 505 -6.58 -30.22 -30.31
CA TRP A 505 -5.24 -29.64 -30.19
C TRP A 505 -4.30 -29.99 -31.35
N GLN A 506 -3.51 -29.01 -31.77
CA GLN A 506 -2.48 -29.15 -32.81
C GLN A 506 -1.13 -28.70 -32.24
N ALA A 507 -0.05 -29.43 -32.57
CA ALA A 507 1.30 -29.07 -32.15
C ALA A 507 1.77 -27.83 -32.93
N ARG A 508 1.74 -26.66 -32.27
CA ARG A 508 2.07 -25.34 -32.84
C ARG A 508 2.70 -24.43 -31.77
N THR A 509 3.48 -23.46 -32.21
CA THR A 509 4.11 -22.44 -31.35
C THR A 509 3.35 -21.11 -31.41
N PRO A 510 3.25 -20.34 -30.29
CA PRO A 510 2.63 -19.01 -30.29
C PRO A 510 3.26 -18.04 -31.29
N GLN A 511 4.56 -18.21 -31.60
CA GLN A 511 5.34 -17.37 -32.49
C GLN A 511 4.87 -17.42 -33.96
N GLU A 512 4.20 -18.50 -34.36
CA GLU A 512 3.52 -18.63 -35.66
C GLU A 512 2.20 -17.84 -35.72
N GLY A 513 1.53 -17.65 -34.58
CA GLY A 513 0.25 -16.95 -34.49
C GLY A 513 -0.89 -17.56 -35.31
N LEU A 514 -1.74 -16.68 -35.84
CA LEU A 514 -2.87 -17.00 -36.73
C LEU A 514 -2.63 -16.38 -38.12
N SER A 515 -3.06 -17.08 -39.17
CA SER A 515 -2.95 -16.62 -40.56
C SER A 515 -4.06 -15.65 -41.00
N ALA A 516 -5.06 -15.41 -40.15
CA ALA A 516 -6.18 -14.51 -40.37
C ALA A 516 -6.70 -13.97 -39.02
N ALA A 517 -7.58 -12.96 -39.07
CA ALA A 517 -8.24 -12.44 -37.87
C ALA A 517 -9.09 -13.52 -37.18
N GLY A 518 -8.93 -13.65 -35.86
CA GLY A 518 -9.60 -14.68 -35.06
C GLY A 518 -9.04 -14.74 -33.64
N VAL A 519 -9.45 -15.74 -32.87
CA VAL A 519 -8.94 -16.00 -31.52
C VAL A 519 -8.49 -17.45 -31.43
N GLY A 520 -7.28 -17.67 -30.93
CA GLY A 520 -6.69 -19.00 -30.73
C GLY A 520 -6.16 -19.15 -29.32
N LEU A 521 -6.10 -20.39 -28.84
CA LEU A 521 -5.48 -20.76 -27.57
C LEU A 521 -4.25 -21.61 -27.84
N PHE A 522 -3.13 -21.24 -27.23
CA PHE A 522 -1.93 -22.06 -27.14
C PHE A 522 -1.79 -22.50 -25.68
N ALA A 523 -1.56 -23.79 -25.46
CA ALA A 523 -1.38 -24.35 -24.12
C ALA A 523 -0.18 -25.30 -24.14
N THR A 524 0.55 -25.36 -23.02
CA THR A 524 1.71 -26.23 -22.82
C THR A 524 1.85 -26.58 -21.33
N THR A 525 2.68 -27.57 -21.03
CA THR A 525 3.06 -27.96 -19.66
C THR A 525 4.57 -28.03 -19.56
N PHE A 526 5.12 -27.45 -18.50
CA PHE A 526 6.53 -27.50 -18.15
C PHE A 526 6.67 -27.78 -16.65
N SER A 527 7.80 -28.37 -16.25
CA SER A 527 8.14 -28.60 -14.85
C SER A 527 9.01 -27.46 -14.33
N LEU A 528 8.82 -27.08 -13.07
CA LEU A 528 9.71 -26.20 -12.32
C LEU A 528 10.33 -27.00 -11.18
N ASP A 529 11.66 -26.94 -11.06
CA ASP A 529 12.46 -27.65 -10.07
C ASP A 529 13.35 -26.64 -9.33
N TYR A 530 12.70 -25.83 -8.48
CA TYR A 530 13.39 -24.79 -7.71
C TYR A 530 14.07 -25.37 -6.47
N PRO A 531 15.27 -24.90 -6.10
CA PRO A 531 15.93 -25.31 -4.86
C PRO A 531 15.10 -24.88 -3.64
N GLN A 532 14.90 -25.80 -2.70
CA GLN A 532 14.22 -25.51 -1.43
C GLN A 532 14.97 -24.45 -0.63
N GLY A 533 14.22 -23.55 0.04
CA GLY A 533 14.79 -22.50 0.89
C GLY A 533 15.05 -21.16 0.19
N TYR A 534 14.71 -21.03 -1.10
CA TYR A 534 14.81 -19.79 -1.87
C TYR A 534 13.42 -19.30 -2.28
N ASP A 535 13.16 -17.99 -2.17
CA ASP A 535 12.12 -17.33 -2.96
C ASP A 535 12.74 -16.88 -4.28
N ILE A 536 12.11 -17.22 -5.41
CA ILE A 536 12.65 -17.00 -6.76
C ILE A 536 11.55 -16.35 -7.62
N PRO A 537 11.47 -15.01 -7.63
CA PRO A 537 10.62 -14.26 -8.53
C PRO A 537 10.72 -14.76 -9.98
N THR A 538 9.57 -15.02 -10.59
CA THR A 538 9.46 -15.61 -11.93
C THR A 538 8.32 -14.96 -12.68
N SER A 539 8.59 -14.49 -13.90
CA SER A 539 7.63 -13.76 -14.75
C SER A 539 7.59 -14.32 -16.17
N VAL A 540 6.55 -13.97 -16.93
CA VAL A 540 6.39 -14.32 -18.35
C VAL A 540 6.49 -13.05 -19.18
N VAL A 541 7.61 -12.89 -19.88
CA VAL A 541 7.92 -11.67 -20.64
C VAL A 541 7.42 -11.78 -22.09
N PHE A 542 6.59 -10.83 -22.51
CA PHE A 542 6.17 -10.67 -23.91
C PHE A 542 7.07 -9.64 -24.61
N ASN A 543 8.01 -10.11 -25.44
CA ASN A 543 8.96 -9.22 -26.12
C ASN A 543 8.28 -8.32 -27.16
N LEU A 544 8.29 -7.00 -26.91
CA LEU A 544 7.91 -5.97 -27.87
C LEU A 544 8.95 -5.88 -29.00
N LEU A 545 8.58 -6.35 -30.20
CA LEU A 545 9.42 -6.22 -31.40
C LEU A 545 9.28 -4.81 -31.98
N THR A 546 10.29 -3.97 -31.78
CA THR A 546 10.33 -2.56 -32.23
C THR A 546 10.45 -2.39 -33.75
N GLN A 547 10.58 -3.47 -34.52
CA GLN A 547 10.64 -3.42 -35.98
C GLN A 547 9.25 -3.62 -36.61
N THR A 548 8.67 -2.52 -37.07
CA THR A 548 7.64 -2.53 -38.12
C THR A 548 8.19 -3.30 -39.33
N THR A 549 7.44 -4.24 -39.93
CA THR A 549 6.53 -3.88 -41.04
C THR A 549 5.57 -5.02 -41.44
N SER A 550 5.52 -6.15 -40.72
CA SER A 550 4.88 -7.39 -41.24
C SER A 550 4.01 -8.21 -40.26
N ARG A 551 3.78 -7.78 -39.02
CA ARG A 551 2.88 -8.47 -38.07
C ARG A 551 1.70 -7.57 -37.69
N GLY A 552 0.50 -8.16 -37.64
CA GLY A 552 -0.73 -7.47 -37.26
C GLY A 552 -0.86 -7.25 -35.75
N LEU A 553 -1.69 -6.29 -35.36
CA LEU A 553 -2.04 -6.03 -33.96
C LEU A 553 -2.80 -7.21 -33.36
N PHE A 554 -2.50 -7.57 -32.11
CA PHE A 554 -3.18 -8.64 -31.37
C PHE A 554 -3.37 -8.27 -29.89
N ARG A 555 -4.20 -9.05 -29.19
CA ARG A 555 -4.31 -9.04 -27.72
C ARG A 555 -4.11 -10.47 -27.23
N SER A 556 -3.49 -10.63 -26.07
CA SER A 556 -3.28 -11.93 -25.41
C SER A 556 -3.97 -11.96 -24.05
N LYS A 557 -4.38 -13.15 -23.63
CA LYS A 557 -4.51 -13.52 -22.22
C LYS A 557 -3.45 -14.57 -21.91
N LEU A 558 -2.77 -14.44 -20.79
CA LEU A 558 -1.97 -15.50 -20.20
C LEU A 558 -2.86 -16.25 -19.21
N PHE A 559 -2.73 -17.58 -19.14
CA PHE A 559 -3.29 -18.38 -18.06
C PHE A 559 -2.20 -19.26 -17.46
N VAL A 560 -2.09 -19.28 -16.13
CA VAL A 560 -1.13 -20.10 -15.37
C VAL A 560 -1.90 -20.96 -14.36
N ASN A 561 -1.94 -22.27 -14.61
CA ASN A 561 -2.76 -23.22 -13.85
C ASN A 561 -4.25 -22.83 -13.74
N GLY A 562 -4.77 -22.09 -14.72
CA GLY A 562 -6.17 -21.65 -14.83
C GLY A 562 -6.48 -20.25 -14.28
N TRP A 563 -5.53 -19.59 -13.60
CA TRP A 563 -5.60 -18.16 -13.28
C TRP A 563 -5.08 -17.32 -14.43
#